data_AF-V8D1G7-F1
#
_entry.id   AF-V8D1G7-F1
#
_cell.length_a   1.000
_cell.length_b   1.000
_cell.length_c   1.000
_cell.angle_alpha   90.00
_cell.angle_beta   90.00
_cell.angle_gamma   90.00
#
_symmetry.space_group_name_H-M   'P 1'
#
loop_
_entity.id
_entity.type
_entity.pdbx_description
1 polymer ?
#
loop_
_entity_poly.entity_id
_entity_poly.type
_entity_poly.pdbx_seq_one_letter_code
_entity_poly.pdbx_strand_id
1 'polypeptide(L)' 'MSDSVSPSEEQARYFADQLERWADQLEAELSGRAAVPVAVQHAKRRELYDVQRQIKALRDRFPNAFEPRRR' A
#
# COMPACT_ATOMS: atom_id res chain seq x y z
N MET A 1 -28.20 -4.55 -14.22
CA MET A 1 -26.89 -3.86 -14.15
C MET A 1 -26.03 -4.73 -13.25
N SER A 2 -24.95 -5.29 -13.79
CA SER A 2 -24.09 -6.22 -13.03
C SER A 2 -22.98 -5.39 -12.39
N ASP A 3 -23.06 -5.12 -11.09
CA ASP A 3 -21.98 -4.53 -10.29
C ASP A 3 -20.90 -5.58 -10.00
N SER A 4 -20.44 -6.28 -11.03
CA SER A 4 -19.34 -7.22 -10.93
C SER A 4 -18.05 -6.44 -11.05
N VAL A 5 -17.31 -6.37 -9.93
CA VAL A 5 -15.92 -5.88 -9.92
C VAL A 5 -15.11 -6.68 -10.93
N SER A 6 -14.35 -6.00 -11.78
CA SER A 6 -13.52 -6.66 -12.77
C SER A 6 -12.38 -7.44 -12.09
N PRO A 7 -11.89 -8.56 -12.67
CA PRO A 7 -10.74 -9.28 -12.14
C PRO A 7 -9.50 -8.40 -11.92
N SER A 8 -9.31 -7.36 -12.75
CA SER A 8 -8.24 -6.38 -12.60
C SER A 8 -8.41 -5.48 -11.38
N GLU A 9 -9.64 -5.11 -11.03
CA GLU A 9 -9.93 -4.31 -9.82
C GLU A 9 -9.80 -5.15 -8.54
N GLU A 10 -10.18 -6.43 -8.57
CA GLU A 10 -9.93 -7.34 -7.43
C GLU A 10 -8.42 -7.54 -7.20
N GLN A 11 -7.66 -7.73 -8.29
CA GLN A 11 -6.23 -7.85 -8.23
C GLN A 11 -5.55 -6.55 -7.76
N ALA A 12 -6.04 -5.38 -8.20
CA ALA A 12 -5.54 -4.09 -7.73
C ALA A 12 -5.75 -3.91 -6.22
N ARG A 13 -6.92 -4.33 -5.70
CA ARG A 13 -7.20 -4.30 -4.26
C ARG A 13 -6.28 -5.23 -3.49
N TYR A 14 -6.10 -6.46 -3.97
CA TYR A 14 -5.16 -7.41 -3.36
C TYR A 14 -3.74 -6.85 -3.28
N PHE A 15 -3.22 -6.25 -4.35
CA PHE A 15 -1.87 -5.67 -4.35
C PHE A 15 -1.77 -4.46 -3.42
N ALA A 16 -2.79 -3.60 -3.38
CA ALA A 16 -2.83 -2.49 -2.44
C ALA A 16 -2.80 -2.99 -0.99
N ASP A 17 -3.59 -4.00 -0.64
CA ASP A 17 -3.60 -4.60 0.71
C ASP A 17 -2.22 -5.18 1.10
N GLN A 18 -1.50 -5.79 0.15
CA GLN A 18 -0.14 -6.28 0.41
C GLN A 18 0.84 -5.13 0.64
N LEU A 19 0.75 -4.07 -0.15
CA LEU A 19 1.60 -2.89 -0.01
C LEU A 19 1.31 -2.12 1.28
N GLU A 20 0.05 -2.04 1.70
CA GLU A 20 -0.36 -1.41 2.97
C GLU A 20 0.23 -2.16 4.17
N ARG A 21 0.14 -3.50 4.19
CA ARG A 21 0.78 -4.32 5.24
C ARG A 21 2.29 -4.14 5.27
N TRP A 22 2.92 -3.98 4.10
CA TRP A 22 4.36 -3.73 4.02
C TRP A 22 4.72 -2.34 4.55
N ALA A 23 3.93 -1.32 4.23
CA ALA A 23 4.09 0.02 4.79
C ALA A 23 3.99 0.00 6.33
N ASP A 24 2.99 -0.68 6.88
CA ASP A 24 2.81 -0.84 8.34
C ASP A 24 4.04 -1.50 8.98
N GLN A 25 4.60 -2.53 8.33
CA GLN A 25 5.81 -3.18 8.83
C GLN A 25 7.03 -2.24 8.81
N LEU A 26 7.23 -1.48 7.72
CA LEU A 26 8.32 -0.50 7.64
C LEU A 26 8.19 0.58 8.71
N GLU A 27 6.97 1.06 8.97
CA GLU A 27 6.70 2.04 10.02
C GLU A 27 6.96 1.46 11.43
N ALA A 28 6.57 0.22 11.69
CA ALA A 28 6.87 -0.47 12.95
C ALA A 28 8.38 -0.64 13.17
N GLU A 29 9.12 -1.00 12.13
CA GLU A 29 10.58 -1.15 12.19
C GLU A 29 11.30 0.20 12.38
N LEU A 30 10.77 1.29 11.81
CA LEU A 30 11.29 2.64 11.96
C LEU A 30 10.95 3.28 13.32
N SER A 31 9.81 2.93 13.92
CA SER A 31 9.33 3.45 15.21
C SER A 31 9.72 2.56 16.41
N GLY A 32 10.27 1.38 16.14
CA GLY A 32 10.70 0.43 17.16
C GLY A 32 11.73 1.00 18.13
N ARG A 33 11.78 0.43 19.35
CA ARG A 33 12.72 0.86 20.41
C ARG A 33 14.17 0.48 20.11
N ALA A 34 14.42 -0.40 19.14
CA ALA A 34 15.75 -0.84 18.78
C ALA A 34 16.49 0.24 17.99
N ALA A 35 17.75 0.49 18.34
CA ALA A 35 18.59 1.41 17.59
C ALA A 35 18.88 0.83 16.18
N VAL A 36 18.20 1.35 15.17
CA VAL A 36 18.45 1.02 13.77
C VAL A 36 19.56 1.94 13.24
N PRO A 37 20.60 1.43 12.53
CA PRO A 37 21.62 2.28 11.93
C PRO A 37 21.02 3.34 10.99
N VAL A 38 21.57 4.56 11.00
CA VAL A 38 21.04 5.69 10.21
C VAL A 38 20.91 5.36 8.72
N ALA A 39 21.89 4.66 8.13
CA ALA A 39 21.83 4.23 6.73
C ALA A 39 20.64 3.28 6.46
N VAL A 40 20.35 2.37 7.40
CA VAL A 40 19.20 1.46 7.32
C VAL A 40 17.88 2.23 7.48
N GLN A 41 17.82 3.22 8.37
CA GLN A 41 16.64 4.09 8.50
C GLN A 41 16.36 4.86 7.20
N HIS A 42 17.40 5.41 6.56
CA HIS A 42 17.24 6.12 5.28
C HIS A 42 16.74 5.19 4.17
N ALA A 43 17.30 3.98 4.07
CA ALA A 43 16.84 2.98 3.10
C ALA A 43 15.36 2.62 3.32
N LYS A 44 14.95 2.35 4.57
CA LYS A 44 13.57 2.02 4.93
C LYS A 44 12.59 3.18 4.67
N ARG A 45 12.99 4.42 4.96
CA ARG A 45 12.16 5.60 4.65
C ARG A 45 11.97 5.80 3.15
N ARG A 46 13.01 5.55 2.36
CA ARG A 46 12.90 5.60 0.89
C ARG A 46 11.95 4.52 0.38
N GLU A 47 12.09 3.31 0.90
CA GLU A 47 11.22 2.20 0.55
C GLU A 47 9.76 2.49 0.92
N LEU A 48 9.51 3.02 2.12
CA LEU A 48 8.17 3.43 2.56
C LEU A 48 7.55 4.45 1.59
N TYR A 49 8.33 5.46 1.17
CA TYR A 49 7.88 6.43 0.18
C TYR A 49 7.52 5.78 -1.17
N ASP A 50 8.35 4.85 -1.65
CA ASP A 50 8.11 4.15 -2.91
C ASP A 50 6.85 3.26 -2.83
N VAL A 51 6.62 2.60 -1.70
CA VAL A 51 5.41 1.80 -1.42
C VAL A 51 4.17 2.67 -1.40
N GLN A 52 4.19 3.79 -0.69
CA GLN A 52 3.08 4.76 -0.65
C GLN A 52 2.76 5.30 -2.05
N ARG A 53 3.79 5.56 -2.86
CA ARG A 53 3.62 5.98 -4.27
C ARG A 53 2.96 4.89 -5.11
N GLN A 54 3.32 3.62 -4.92
CA GLN A 54 2.71 2.49 -5.64
C GLN A 54 1.24 2.31 -5.25
N ILE A 55 0.90 2.40 -3.96
CA ILE A 55 -0.49 2.37 -3.48
C ILE A 55 -1.29 3.50 -4.13
N LYS A 56 -0.74 4.72 -4.15
CA LYS A 56 -1.40 5.85 -4.81
C LYS A 56 -1.62 5.57 -6.30
N ALA A 57 -0.62 5.04 -7.00
CA ALA A 57 -0.74 4.72 -8.42
C ALA A 57 -1.81 3.64 -8.70
N LEU A 58 -1.95 2.64 -7.82
CA LEU A 58 -3.03 1.65 -7.91
C LEU A 58 -4.41 2.30 -7.72
N ARG A 59 -4.55 3.16 -6.70
CA ARG A 59 -5.80 3.89 -6.43
C ARG A 59 -6.20 4.83 -7.57
N ASP A 60 -5.23 5.55 -8.13
CA ASP A 60 -5.46 6.44 -9.27
C ASP A 60 -5.85 5.65 -10.54
N ARG A 61 -5.26 4.47 -10.75
CA ARG A 61 -5.50 3.64 -11.94
C ARG A 61 -6.80 2.84 -11.86
N PHE A 62 -7.20 2.40 -10.68
CA PHE A 62 -8.37 1.55 -10.45
C PHE A 62 -9.30 2.15 -9.39
N PRO A 63 -9.86 3.35 -9.60
CA PRO A 63 -10.64 4.05 -8.57
C PRO A 63 -11.81 3.21 -8.03
N ASN A 64 -12.55 2.53 -8.91
CA ASN A 64 -13.68 1.67 -8.53
C ASN A 64 -13.28 0.48 -7.65
N ALA A 65 -12.01 0.04 -7.69
CA ALA A 65 -11.53 -1.04 -6.84
C ALA A 65 -11.53 -0.67 -5.34
N PHE A 66 -11.52 0.63 -5.05
CA PHE A 66 -11.41 1.23 -3.71
C PHE A 66 -12.65 2.03 -3.30
N GLU A 67 -13.65 2.13 -4.15
CA GLU A 67 -14.92 2.78 -3.77
C GLU A 67 -15.69 1.89 -2.78
N PRO A 68 -16.29 2.48 -1.72
CA PRO A 68 -17.21 1.74 -0.86
C PRO A 68 -18.41 1.34 -1.72
N ARG A 69 -18.63 0.02 -1.86
CA ARG A 69 -19.79 -0.52 -2.59
C ARG A 69 -21.06 0.14 -2.05
N ARG A 70 -21.66 1.03 -2.84
CA ARG A 70 -23.00 1.55 -2.56
C ARG A 70 -23.95 0.37 -2.62
N ARG A 71 -24.40 -0.08 -1.45
CA ARG A 71 -25.52 -1.03 -1.32
C ARG A 71 -26.82 -0.32 -1.56
#